data_AF-A0A7S3GXN6-F1
#
_entry.id   AF-A0A7S3GXN6-F1
#
_cell.length_a   1.000
_cell.length_b   1.000
_cell.length_c   1.000
_cell.angle_alpha   90.00
_cell.angle_beta   90.00
_cell.angle_gamma   90.00
#
_symmetry.space_group_name_H-M   'P 1'
#
loop_
_entity.id
_entity.type
_entity.pdbx_description
1 polymer ?
#
loop_
_entity_poly.entity_id
_entity_poly.type
_entity_poly.pdbx_seq_one_letter_code
_entity_poly.pdbx_strand_id
1 'polypeptide(L)'
;DEYLPPEAENLHSIPYPTVLSGMDAIDVQAWQDAVVASTRTMLASGMWGMHGLASTIEMRRVLTKQCQHSSRCSFKDLAYDPETGNTEAVMQEMLQSTFCLQPTGDSISRKGLVDSIVAGCIPVLFNPLQAKLWPWHIGPWEDVAVVMEVVPGDVMGALAQVPAQELARLRGNMARLLERLVYSPPG
;
A
#
# COMPACT_ATOMS: atom_id res chain seq x y z
N ASP A 1 0.88 19.62 -16.31
CA ASP A 1 -0.43 19.57 -16.98
C ASP A 1 -0.35 19.98 -18.44
N GLU A 2 0.57 19.40 -19.21
CA GLU A 2 0.68 19.67 -20.65
C GLU A 2 1.02 18.37 -21.36
N TYR A 3 0.30 18.06 -22.44
CA TYR A 3 0.31 16.82 -23.24
C TYR A 3 -0.45 15.60 -22.69
N LEU A 4 -1.75 15.76 -22.42
CA LEU A 4 -2.68 14.64 -22.52
C LEU A 4 -3.61 14.91 -23.72
N PRO A 5 -3.74 13.99 -24.70
CA PRO A 5 -4.62 14.19 -25.83
C PRO A 5 -6.08 14.28 -25.38
N PRO A 6 -7.01 14.85 -26.16
CA PRO A 6 -8.41 15.02 -25.76
C PRO A 6 -9.09 13.71 -25.31
N GLU A 7 -8.68 12.56 -25.84
CA GLU A 7 -9.20 11.26 -25.40
C GLU A 7 -8.77 10.88 -23.97
N ALA A 8 -7.69 11.47 -23.45
CA ALA A 8 -7.18 11.20 -22.12
C ALA A 8 -8.04 11.81 -21.00
N GLU A 9 -8.93 12.77 -21.30
CA GLU A 9 -9.94 13.22 -20.33
C GLU A 9 -10.88 12.09 -19.90
N ASN A 10 -11.08 11.10 -20.78
CA ASN A 10 -11.89 9.91 -20.53
C ASN A 10 -11.06 8.65 -20.19
N LEU A 11 -9.73 8.79 -20.06
CA LEU A 11 -8.87 7.67 -19.71
C LEU A 11 -8.75 7.56 -18.19
N HIS A 12 -9.49 6.61 -17.63
CA HIS A 12 -9.45 6.31 -16.21
C HIS A 12 -8.75 4.98 -15.97
N SER A 13 -7.64 5.02 -15.23
CA SER A 13 -6.99 3.79 -14.79
C SER A 13 -7.84 3.10 -13.73
N ILE A 14 -7.81 1.77 -13.75
CA ILE A 14 -8.41 0.93 -12.72
C ILE A 14 -7.31 0.37 -11.80
N PRO A 15 -7.58 0.21 -10.49
CA PRO A 15 -6.64 -0.43 -9.60
C PRO A 15 -6.38 -1.90 -9.98
N TYR A 16 -5.19 -2.38 -9.63
CA TYR A 16 -4.85 -3.80 -9.76
C TYR A 16 -5.87 -4.68 -9.04
N PRO A 17 -6.18 -5.89 -9.55
CA PRO A 17 -6.88 -6.90 -8.77
C PRO A 17 -6.14 -7.17 -7.47
N THR A 18 -6.89 -7.26 -6.38
CA THR A 18 -6.36 -7.57 -5.05
C THR A 18 -6.29 -9.07 -4.86
N VAL A 19 -5.69 -9.53 -3.76
CA VAL A 19 -5.69 -10.96 -3.39
C VAL A 19 -7.10 -11.52 -3.16
N LEU A 20 -8.10 -10.65 -2.97
CA LEU A 20 -9.49 -11.03 -2.76
C LEU A 20 -10.29 -11.09 -4.06
N SER A 21 -9.78 -10.53 -5.16
CA SER A 21 -10.48 -10.57 -6.45
C SER A 21 -10.71 -12.01 -6.89
N GLY A 22 -11.96 -12.36 -7.19
CA GLY A 22 -12.38 -13.72 -7.53
C GLY A 22 -12.87 -14.56 -6.35
N MET A 23 -12.72 -14.10 -5.11
CA MET A 23 -13.29 -14.76 -3.94
C MET A 23 -14.80 -14.52 -3.83
N ASP A 24 -15.50 -15.42 -3.14
CA ASP A 24 -16.92 -15.24 -2.85
C ASP A 24 -17.14 -14.27 -1.68
N ALA A 25 -18.39 -13.86 -1.48
CA ALA A 25 -18.74 -12.89 -0.45
C ALA A 25 -18.47 -13.39 0.98
N ILE A 26 -18.50 -14.71 1.22
CA ILE A 26 -18.25 -15.30 2.54
C ILE A 26 -16.76 -15.19 2.87
N ASP A 27 -15.90 -15.55 1.92
CA ASP A 27 -14.44 -15.44 2.07
C ASP A 27 -13.99 -13.98 2.23
N VAL A 28 -14.59 -13.06 1.45
CA VAL A 28 -14.31 -11.62 1.58
C VAL A 28 -14.72 -11.11 2.96
N GLN A 29 -15.89 -11.51 3.48
CA GLN A 29 -16.33 -11.13 4.81
C GLN A 29 -15.42 -11.70 5.90
N ALA A 30 -15.04 -12.97 5.79
CA ALA A 30 -14.10 -13.60 6.72
C ALA A 30 -12.74 -12.89 6.75
N TRP A 31 -12.27 -12.44 5.58
CA TRP A 31 -11.05 -11.63 5.48
C TRP A 31 -11.19 -10.28 6.17
N GLN A 32 -12.30 -9.57 5.97
CA GLN A 32 -12.56 -8.29 6.66
C GLN A 32 -12.55 -8.45 8.18
N ASP A 33 -13.20 -9.50 8.69
CA ASP A 33 -13.22 -9.80 10.12
C ASP A 33 -11.80 -10.09 10.65
N ALA A 34 -11.00 -10.83 9.89
CA ALA A 34 -9.61 -11.11 10.22
C ALA A 34 -8.74 -9.84 10.25
N VAL A 35 -8.93 -8.92 9.30
CA VAL A 35 -8.23 -7.62 9.25
C VAL A 35 -8.58 -6.75 10.46
N VAL A 36 -9.85 -6.74 10.87
CA VAL A 36 -10.32 -6.01 12.06
C VAL A 36 -9.75 -6.61 13.34
N ALA A 37 -9.69 -7.94 13.43
CA ALA A 37 -9.15 -8.65 14.58
C ALA A 37 -7.60 -8.67 14.64
N SER A 38 -6.90 -8.27 13.56
CA SER A 38 -5.46 -8.44 13.48
C SER A 38 -4.70 -7.52 14.45
N THR A 39 -3.76 -8.11 15.20
CA THR A 39 -2.84 -7.36 16.06
C THR A 39 -1.63 -6.90 15.24
N ARG A 40 -1.35 -5.60 15.25
CA ARG A 40 -0.25 -4.99 14.49
C ARG A 40 1.02 -4.94 15.34
N THR A 41 1.88 -5.94 15.19
CA THR A 41 3.14 -6.07 15.95
C THR A 41 4.26 -5.19 15.40
N MET A 42 4.22 -4.88 14.10
CA MET A 42 5.19 -4.02 13.43
C MET A 42 4.64 -2.60 13.23
N LEU A 43 5.52 -1.60 13.38
CA LEU A 43 5.16 -0.22 13.03
C LEU A 43 5.01 -0.10 11.52
N ALA A 44 5.99 -0.62 10.77
CA ALA A 44 5.97 -0.55 9.32
C ALA A 44 6.50 -1.84 8.69
N SER A 45 6.12 -2.08 7.44
CA SER A 45 6.80 -3.04 6.58
C SER A 45 7.08 -2.46 5.20
N GLY A 46 8.15 -2.95 4.58
CA GLY A 46 8.55 -2.58 3.23
C GLY A 46 8.88 -3.81 2.39
N MET A 47 8.33 -3.87 1.18
CA MET A 47 8.44 -5.04 0.32
C MET A 47 8.64 -4.61 -1.13
N TRP A 48 9.84 -4.77 -1.66
CA TRP A 48 10.17 -4.45 -3.06
C TRP A 48 11.51 -5.05 -3.49
N GLY A 49 11.68 -5.23 -4.80
CA GLY A 49 13.01 -5.41 -5.40
C GLY A 49 13.67 -4.07 -5.74
N MET A 50 14.93 -4.09 -6.14
CA MET A 50 15.70 -2.87 -6.45
C MET A 50 15.69 -2.54 -7.96
N HIS A 51 14.58 -2.00 -8.47
CA HIS A 51 14.36 -1.69 -9.88
C HIS A 51 13.55 -0.38 -10.06
N GLY A 52 13.49 0.12 -11.31
CA GLY A 52 12.81 1.36 -11.70
C GLY A 52 13.76 2.45 -12.18
N LEU A 53 13.26 3.69 -12.23
CA LEU A 53 14.08 4.88 -12.52
C LEU A 53 15.17 5.05 -11.45
N ALA A 54 16.27 5.73 -11.79
CA ALA A 54 17.39 5.95 -10.87
C ALA A 54 16.96 6.61 -9.54
N SER A 55 16.04 7.58 -9.59
CA SER A 55 15.47 8.21 -8.40
C SER A 55 14.64 7.26 -7.54
N THR A 56 13.85 6.38 -8.17
CA THR A 56 13.10 5.32 -7.48
C THR A 56 14.05 4.35 -6.77
N ILE A 57 15.11 3.92 -7.45
CA ILE A 57 16.11 3.01 -6.87
C ILE A 57 16.77 3.64 -5.64
N GLU A 58 17.14 4.93 -5.73
CA GLU A 58 17.75 5.62 -4.60
C GLU A 58 16.79 5.77 -3.42
N MET A 59 15.53 6.13 -3.67
CA MET A 59 14.48 6.16 -2.64
C MET A 59 14.28 4.80 -1.98
N ARG A 60 14.16 3.72 -2.77
CA ARG A 60 14.04 2.35 -2.25
C ARG A 60 15.24 1.97 -1.39
N ARG A 61 16.46 2.33 -1.78
CA ARG A 61 17.68 2.11 -0.99
C ARG A 61 17.64 2.85 0.34
N VAL A 62 17.24 4.12 0.35
CA VAL A 62 17.10 4.92 1.57
C VAL A 62 16.06 4.32 2.51
N LEU A 63 14.87 3.97 2.00
CA LEU A 63 13.80 3.38 2.79
C LEU A 63 14.17 2.00 3.35
N THR A 64 14.80 1.15 2.53
CA THR A 64 15.32 -0.15 2.99
C THR A 64 16.31 0.04 4.13
N LYS A 65 17.26 0.97 3.98
CA LYS A 65 18.23 1.29 5.03
C LYS A 65 17.54 1.76 6.31
N GLN A 66 16.58 2.70 6.23
CA GLN A 66 15.87 3.18 7.42
C GLN A 66 15.07 2.07 8.10
N CYS A 67 14.39 1.22 7.32
CA CYS A 67 13.63 0.09 7.86
C CYS A 67 14.54 -0.92 8.56
N GLN A 68 15.65 -1.32 7.94
CA GLN A 68 16.60 -2.28 8.52
C GLN A 68 17.29 -1.79 9.79
N HIS A 69 17.40 -0.47 10.01
CA HIS A 69 17.93 0.10 11.24
C HIS A 69 16.89 0.21 12.38
N SER A 70 15.63 -0.12 12.12
CA SER A 70 14.55 -0.06 13.11
C SER A 70 14.06 -1.45 13.47
N SER A 71 14.08 -1.80 14.76
CA SER A 71 13.50 -3.04 15.26
C SER A 71 11.97 -3.11 15.11
N ARG A 72 11.33 -2.00 14.74
CA ARG A 72 9.88 -1.89 14.53
C ARG A 72 9.49 -1.90 13.05
N CYS A 73 10.45 -2.15 12.14
CA CYS A 73 10.20 -2.25 10.71
C CYS A 73 10.68 -3.59 10.14
N SER A 74 9.84 -4.23 9.33
CA SER A 74 10.21 -5.46 8.60
C SER A 74 10.44 -5.15 7.12
N PHE A 75 11.58 -5.55 6.57
CA PHE A 75 11.86 -5.40 5.13
C PHE A 75 12.03 -6.77 4.47
N LYS A 76 11.39 -6.95 3.31
CA LYS A 76 11.51 -8.14 2.46
C LYS A 76 11.94 -7.74 1.05
N ASP A 77 13.05 -8.31 0.58
CA ASP A 77 13.52 -8.11 -0.80
C ASP A 77 12.82 -9.11 -1.73
N LEU A 78 11.92 -8.60 -2.57
CA LEU A 78 11.10 -9.43 -3.47
C LEU A 78 11.88 -9.96 -4.69
N ALA A 79 13.12 -9.52 -4.93
CA ALA A 79 13.92 -9.97 -6.07
C ALA A 79 14.74 -11.25 -5.79
N TYR A 80 15.02 -11.53 -4.51
CA TYR A 80 15.97 -12.57 -4.10
C TYR A 80 15.40 -13.63 -3.17
N ASP A 81 14.19 -13.44 -2.65
CA ASP A 81 13.60 -14.35 -1.68
C ASP A 81 12.62 -15.32 -2.39
N PRO A 82 12.93 -16.62 -2.50
CA PRO A 82 12.03 -17.60 -3.11
C PRO A 82 10.69 -17.75 -2.36
N GLU A 83 10.60 -17.31 -1.09
CA GLU A 83 9.34 -17.24 -0.35
C GLU A 83 8.53 -15.97 -0.66
N THR A 84 9.11 -14.94 -1.30
CA THR A 84 8.38 -13.69 -1.64
C THR A 84 7.55 -13.75 -2.91
N GLY A 85 7.65 -14.84 -3.68
CA GLY A 85 6.61 -15.24 -4.63
C GLY A 85 5.34 -15.77 -3.93
N ASN A 86 5.41 -16.01 -2.62
CA ASN A 86 4.27 -16.45 -1.83
C ASN A 86 3.41 -15.24 -1.41
N THR A 87 2.30 -15.07 -2.09
CA THR A 87 1.27 -14.08 -1.77
C THR A 87 0.85 -14.13 -0.30
N GLU A 88 0.81 -15.32 0.32
CA GLU A 88 0.43 -15.48 1.73
C GLU A 88 1.42 -14.77 2.67
N ALA A 89 2.73 -14.95 2.46
CA ALA A 89 3.75 -14.32 3.29
C ALA A 89 3.70 -12.80 3.19
N VAL A 90 3.45 -12.27 1.98
CA VAL A 90 3.24 -10.83 1.76
C VAL A 90 2.04 -10.32 2.53
N MET A 91 0.91 -11.01 2.43
CA MET A 91 -0.30 -10.59 3.11
C MET A 91 -0.20 -10.70 4.63
N GLN A 92 0.47 -11.74 5.16
CA GLN A 92 0.72 -11.87 6.59
C GLN A 92 1.57 -10.71 7.14
N GLU A 93 2.63 -10.32 6.43
CA GLU A 93 3.47 -9.17 6.81
C GLU A 93 2.65 -7.87 6.82
N MET A 94 1.81 -7.65 5.81
CA MET A 94 0.91 -6.49 5.77
C MET A 94 -0.13 -6.52 6.91
N LEU A 95 -0.73 -7.68 7.19
CA LEU A 95 -1.71 -7.87 8.27
C LEU A 95 -1.14 -7.60 9.66
N GLN A 96 0.17 -7.79 9.86
CA GLN A 96 0.87 -7.55 11.11
C GLN A 96 1.48 -6.14 11.21
N SER A 97 1.44 -5.36 10.12
CA SER A 97 2.06 -4.04 10.04
C SER A 97 1.07 -2.90 10.18
N THR A 98 1.47 -1.83 10.88
CA THR A 98 0.63 -0.63 10.96
C THR A 98 0.65 0.17 9.67
N PHE A 99 1.85 0.39 9.14
CA PHE A 99 2.09 1.11 7.90
C PHE A 99 2.74 0.20 6.86
N CYS A 100 2.38 0.38 5.60
CA CYS A 100 3.02 -0.29 4.48
C CYS A 100 3.74 0.76 3.65
N LEU A 101 5.06 0.69 3.60
CA LEU A 101 5.88 1.62 2.82
C LEU A 101 5.68 1.30 1.32
N GLN A 102 5.13 2.25 0.56
CA GLN A 102 4.79 2.06 -0.85
C GLN A 102 5.53 3.05 -1.75
N PRO A 103 6.88 2.99 -1.85
CA PRO A 103 7.61 3.79 -2.83
C PRO A 103 7.20 3.41 -4.25
N THR A 104 7.41 4.31 -5.21
CA THR A 104 7.17 4.03 -6.63
C THR A 104 8.00 2.83 -7.13
N GLY A 105 7.68 2.34 -8.33
CA GLY A 105 8.45 1.30 -9.02
C GLY A 105 8.85 1.72 -10.42
N ASP A 106 8.70 0.80 -11.37
CA ASP A 106 8.84 1.12 -12.80
C ASP A 106 7.76 2.12 -13.26
N SER A 107 6.63 2.18 -12.54
CA SER A 107 5.58 3.18 -12.71
C SER A 107 5.17 3.81 -11.37
N ILE A 108 4.31 4.84 -11.43
CA ILE A 108 3.72 5.49 -10.24
C ILE A 108 2.81 4.52 -9.48
N SER A 109 2.04 3.70 -10.19
CA SER A 109 1.16 2.69 -9.60
C SER A 109 1.91 1.41 -9.22
N ARG A 110 1.43 0.71 -8.20
CA ARG A 110 1.89 -0.63 -7.84
C ARG A 110 0.80 -1.42 -7.13
N LYS A 111 0.73 -2.74 -7.36
CA LYS A 111 -0.25 -3.64 -6.72
C LYS A 111 -0.23 -3.55 -5.19
N GLY A 112 0.96 -3.37 -4.59
CA GLY A 112 1.11 -3.21 -3.15
C GLY A 112 0.26 -2.08 -2.53
N LEU A 113 -0.09 -1.03 -3.29
CA LEU A 113 -0.96 0.04 -2.81
C LEU A 113 -2.36 -0.47 -2.41
N VAL A 114 -2.99 -1.24 -3.29
CA VAL A 114 -4.33 -1.78 -3.03
C VAL A 114 -4.30 -2.99 -2.09
N ASP A 115 -3.24 -3.81 -2.17
CA ASP A 115 -3.07 -4.93 -1.25
C ASP A 115 -2.91 -4.44 0.20
N SER A 116 -2.23 -3.29 0.40
CA SER A 116 -2.12 -2.65 1.72
C SER A 116 -3.49 -2.26 2.29
N ILE A 117 -4.36 -1.69 1.45
CA ILE A 117 -5.72 -1.26 1.84
C ILE A 117 -6.55 -2.47 2.27
N VAL A 118 -6.59 -3.54 1.47
CA VAL A 118 -7.35 -4.74 1.82
C VAL A 118 -6.75 -5.50 3.00
N ALA A 119 -5.46 -5.33 3.30
CA ALA A 119 -4.81 -5.85 4.51
C ALA A 119 -5.01 -4.96 5.75
N GLY A 120 -5.66 -3.79 5.63
CA GLY A 120 -5.76 -2.79 6.69
C GLY A 120 -4.41 -2.19 7.14
N CYS A 121 -3.39 -2.34 6.31
CA CYS A 121 -2.07 -1.75 6.48
C CYS A 121 -2.05 -0.36 5.83
N ILE A 122 -1.85 0.71 6.60
CA ILE A 122 -1.99 2.07 6.07
C ILE A 122 -0.88 2.33 5.04
N PRO A 123 -1.20 2.58 3.75
CA PRO A 123 -0.19 2.88 2.75
C PRO A 123 0.55 4.17 3.09
N VAL A 124 1.87 4.17 2.94
CA VAL A 124 2.71 5.37 3.00
C VAL A 124 3.21 5.66 1.59
N LEU A 125 2.72 6.76 1.02
CA LEU A 125 3.04 7.20 -0.33
C LEU A 125 4.27 8.09 -0.30
N PHE A 126 5.18 7.91 -1.26
CA PHE A 126 6.43 8.68 -1.34
C PHE A 126 6.54 9.52 -2.62
N ASN A 127 5.43 9.61 -3.36
CA ASN A 127 5.34 10.46 -4.53
C ASN A 127 3.91 11.05 -4.61
N PRO A 128 3.73 12.37 -4.75
CA PRO A 128 2.41 13.00 -4.77
C PRO A 128 1.54 12.54 -5.95
N LEU A 129 2.12 12.03 -7.03
CA LEU A 129 1.36 11.45 -8.13
C LEU A 129 0.67 10.13 -7.75
N GLN A 130 1.15 9.41 -6.73
CA GLN A 130 0.43 8.24 -6.20
C GLN A 130 -0.92 8.64 -5.61
N ALA A 131 -0.99 9.81 -4.97
CA ALA A 131 -2.23 10.36 -4.41
C ALA A 131 -3.25 10.82 -5.47
N LYS A 132 -2.89 10.74 -6.76
CA LYS A 132 -3.79 11.01 -7.89
C LYS A 132 -4.30 9.73 -8.57
N LEU A 133 -3.88 8.56 -8.10
CA LEU A 133 -4.27 7.29 -8.71
C LEU A 133 -5.72 6.92 -8.34
N TRP A 134 -6.45 6.40 -9.33
CA TRP A 134 -7.75 5.74 -9.15
C TRP A 134 -8.81 6.54 -8.37
N PRO A 135 -9.08 7.81 -8.75
CA PRO A 135 -9.98 8.69 -8.00
C PRO A 135 -11.40 8.12 -7.85
N TRP A 136 -11.87 7.29 -8.78
CA TRP A 136 -13.19 6.66 -8.71
C TRP A 136 -13.27 5.48 -7.74
N HIS A 137 -12.14 4.84 -7.44
CA HIS A 137 -12.10 3.64 -6.59
C HIS A 137 -11.71 4.00 -5.16
N ILE A 138 -10.67 4.81 -4.99
CA ILE A 138 -10.10 5.18 -3.69
C ILE A 138 -10.71 6.49 -3.16
N GLY A 139 -11.01 7.45 -4.04
CA GLY A 139 -11.30 8.81 -3.64
C GLY A 139 -10.02 9.57 -3.22
N PRO A 140 -10.11 10.53 -2.29
CA PRO A 140 -8.96 11.25 -1.76
C PRO A 140 -8.02 10.30 -0.99
N TRP A 141 -6.75 10.26 -1.38
CA TRP A 141 -5.79 9.33 -0.76
C TRP A 141 -5.45 9.70 0.69
N GLU A 142 -5.56 10.98 1.06
CA GLU A 142 -5.43 11.48 2.44
C GLU A 142 -6.46 10.87 3.41
N ASP A 143 -7.54 10.26 2.91
CA ASP A 143 -8.51 9.57 3.74
C ASP A 143 -8.09 8.14 4.10
N VAL A 144 -7.08 7.58 3.43
CA VAL A 144 -6.68 6.18 3.59
C VAL A 144 -5.18 5.95 3.69
N ALA A 145 -4.35 6.95 3.41
CA ALA A 145 -2.89 6.84 3.37
C ALA A 145 -2.19 8.04 4.03
N VAL A 146 -0.91 7.84 4.37
CA VAL A 146 0.00 8.92 4.76
C VAL A 146 0.83 9.30 3.53
N VAL A 147 0.85 10.59 3.17
CA VAL A 147 1.62 11.09 2.02
C VAL A 147 2.89 11.79 2.51
N MET A 148 4.05 11.29 2.08
CA MET A 148 5.36 11.88 2.34
C MET A 148 5.95 12.40 1.02
N GLU A 149 5.70 13.66 0.70
CA GLU A 149 6.23 14.29 -0.53
C GLU A 149 7.77 14.35 -0.54
N VAL A 150 8.36 14.51 0.65
CA VAL A 150 9.79 14.45 0.87
C VAL A 150 10.04 13.31 1.85
N VAL A 151 10.92 12.37 1.47
CA VAL A 151 11.33 11.28 2.38
C VAL A 151 12.09 11.92 3.54
N PRO A 152 11.56 11.93 4.78
CA PRO A 152 12.28 12.46 5.91
C PRO A 152 13.54 11.64 6.19
N GLY A 153 14.50 12.25 6.89
CA GLY A 153 15.68 11.54 7.37
C GLY A 153 15.34 10.37 8.32
N ASP A 154 14.19 10.45 8.99
CA ASP A 154 13.66 9.42 9.89
C ASP A 154 12.15 9.17 9.64
N VAL A 155 11.85 8.31 8.67
CA VAL A 155 10.50 7.85 8.32
C VAL A 155 9.87 7.09 9.49
N MET A 156 10.63 6.24 10.19
CA MET A 156 10.09 5.43 11.28
C MET A 156 9.68 6.29 12.47
N GLY A 157 10.50 7.29 12.82
CA GLY A 157 10.16 8.28 13.83
C GLY A 157 8.92 9.09 13.45
N ALA A 158 8.84 9.56 12.20
CA ALA A 158 7.68 10.30 11.70
C ALA A 158 6.38 9.47 11.77
N LEU A 159 6.41 8.21 11.33
CA LEU A 159 5.26 7.30 11.40
C LEU A 159 4.86 6.98 12.84
N ALA A 160 5.82 6.90 13.77
CA ALA A 160 5.55 6.66 15.18
C ALA A 160 4.81 7.84 15.86
N GLN A 161 4.83 9.04 15.27
CA GLN A 161 4.12 10.22 15.78
C GLN A 161 2.67 10.32 15.28
N VAL A 162 2.23 9.45 14.36
CA VAL A 162 0.84 9.50 13.86
C VAL A 162 -0.13 9.16 15.01
N PRO A 163 -1.09 10.04 15.35
CA PRO A 163 -1.98 9.82 16.49
C PRO A 163 -2.88 8.60 16.31
N ALA A 164 -3.20 7.91 17.41
CA ALA A 164 -4.08 6.74 17.38
C ALA A 164 -5.47 7.03 16.77
N GLN A 165 -6.00 8.25 16.97
CA GLN A 165 -7.26 8.68 16.36
C GLN A 165 -7.15 8.72 14.82
N GLU A 166 -6.02 9.19 14.30
CA GLU A 166 -5.76 9.24 12.86
C GLU A 166 -5.59 7.83 12.28
N LEU A 167 -4.87 6.95 12.99
CA LEU A 167 -4.77 5.54 12.60
C LEU A 167 -6.16 4.87 12.50
N ALA A 168 -7.03 5.12 13.48
CA ALA A 168 -8.38 4.59 13.49
C ALA A 168 -9.24 5.17 12.35
N ARG A 169 -9.10 6.48 12.06
CA ARG A 169 -9.78 7.15 10.94
C ARG A 169 -9.38 6.53 9.60
N LEU A 170 -8.08 6.46 9.31
CA LEU A 170 -7.55 5.91 8.06
C LEU A 170 -8.01 4.45 7.86
N ARG A 171 -7.93 3.60 8.90
CA ARG A 171 -8.42 2.22 8.82
C ARG A 171 -9.92 2.10 8.64
N GLY A 172 -10.70 2.91 9.36
CA GLY A 172 -12.16 2.93 9.21
C GLY A 172 -12.59 3.32 7.79
N ASN A 173 -11.82 4.20 7.13
CA ASN A 173 -12.06 4.56 5.74
C ASN A 173 -11.65 3.45 4.77
N MET A 174 -10.47 2.84 4.96
CA MET A 174 -10.01 1.70 4.17
C MET A 174 -11.02 0.54 4.19
N ALA A 175 -11.62 0.25 5.35
CA ALA A 175 -12.63 -0.80 5.49
C ALA A 175 -13.83 -0.63 4.53
N ARG A 176 -14.22 0.62 4.25
CA ARG A 176 -15.35 0.95 3.35
C ARG A 176 -14.99 0.85 1.87
N LEU A 177 -13.70 0.74 1.53
CA LEU A 177 -13.24 0.65 0.15
C LEU A 177 -13.12 -0.79 -0.37
N LEU A 178 -13.17 -1.80 0.50
CA LEU A 178 -12.95 -3.20 0.10
C LEU A 178 -13.87 -3.62 -1.05
N GLU A 179 -15.17 -3.35 -0.96
CA GLU A 179 -16.13 -3.72 -2.03
C GLU A 179 -15.80 -3.08 -3.39
N ARG A 180 -15.11 -1.94 -3.42
CA ARG A 180 -14.68 -1.25 -4.66
C ARG A 180 -13.36 -1.78 -5.21
N LEU A 181 -12.63 -2.58 -4.43
CA LEU A 181 -11.30 -3.11 -4.75
C LEU A 181 -11.28 -4.64 -4.91
N VAL A 182 -12.42 -5.29 -4.67
CA VAL A 182 -12.62 -6.72 -4.93
C VAL A 182 -13.43 -6.88 -6.21
N TYR A 183 -12.83 -7.52 -7.21
CA TYR A 183 -13.47 -7.75 -8.51
C TYR A 183 -14.01 -9.17 -8.56
N SER A 184 -15.24 -9.34 -9.04
CA SER A 184 -15.86 -10.65 -9.26
C SER A 184 -15.75 -11.06 -10.74
N PRO A 185 -15.62 -12.36 -11.04
CA PRO A 185 -15.73 -12.84 -12.41
C PRO A 185 -17.16 -12.55 -12.94
N PRO A 186 -17.32 -12.29 -14.24
CA PRO A 186 -18.64 -12.21 -14.83
C PRO A 186 -19.37 -13.55 -14.66
N GLY A 187 -20.65 -13.47 -14.27
CA GLY A 187 -21.54 -14.62 -14.10
C GLY A 187 -22.01 -15.24 -15.41
#